data_AF-A0A1H9RVB8-F1
#
_entry.id   AF-A0A1H9RVB8-F1
#
_cell.length_a   1.000
_cell.length_b   1.000
_cell.length_c   1.000
_cell.angle_alpha   90.00
_cell.angle_beta   90.00
_cell.angle_gamma   90.00
#
_symmetry.space_group_name_H-M   'P 1'
#
loop_
_entity.id
_entity.type
_entity.pdbx_description
1 polymer ?
#
loop_
_entity_poly.entity_id
_entity_poly.type
_entity_poly.pdbx_seq_one_letter_code
_entity_poly.pdbx_strand_id
1 'polypeptide(L)'
;HLSPDQYVRSDALSSLAEIGKTQNHTARVTPPDKAGEWLPWVHIAIGNLKAFLLGTYHGVSSGYLQEYLNEFCYRFNRRAWEAELPSRLLNACLCHTQIKLKIV
;
A
#
# COMPACT_ATOMS: atom_id res chain seq x y z
N HIS A 1 15.50 10.43 -1.85
CA HIS A 1 16.73 9.68 -1.54
C HIS A 1 16.88 9.58 -0.03
N LEU A 2 17.39 8.46 0.48
CA LEU A 2 17.70 8.30 1.91
C LEU A 2 19.04 8.98 2.18
N SER A 3 19.18 9.60 3.35
CA SER A 3 20.46 10.21 3.73
C SER A 3 21.48 9.11 4.07
N PRO A 4 22.79 9.32 3.84
CA PRO A 4 23.82 8.43 4.36
C PRO A 4 23.66 8.23 5.86
N ASP A 5 23.95 7.02 6.34
CA ASP A 5 23.88 6.63 7.77
C ASP A 5 22.49 6.74 8.44
N GLN A 6 21.44 7.07 7.69
CA GLN A 6 20.07 7.08 8.21
C GLN A 6 19.68 5.69 8.71
N TYR A 7 18.98 5.63 9.84
CA TYR A 7 18.39 4.37 10.31
C TYR A 7 17.20 3.99 9.43
N VAL A 8 17.28 2.80 8.84
CA VAL A 8 16.23 2.25 7.97
C VAL A 8 15.78 0.92 8.54
N ARG A 9 14.47 0.75 8.73
CA ARG A 9 13.87 -0.53 9.12
C ARG A 9 13.12 -1.10 7.92
N SER A 10 13.31 -2.38 7.63
CA SER A 10 12.54 -3.07 6.59
C SER A 10 12.11 -4.46 7.04
N ASP A 11 11.22 -5.04 6.26
CA ASP A 11 10.65 -6.39 6.39
C ASP A 11 11.61 -7.53 6.03
N ALA A 12 12.91 -7.22 5.87
CA ALA A 12 13.94 -8.15 5.43
C ALA A 12 13.76 -8.72 4.00
N LEU A 13 13.01 -8.06 3.12
CA LEU A 13 13.01 -8.40 1.71
C LEU A 13 14.44 -8.37 1.13
N SER A 14 14.83 -9.45 0.44
CA SER A 14 16.22 -9.65 -0.02
C SER A 14 16.72 -8.55 -0.95
N SER A 15 15.85 -7.97 -1.77
CA SER A 15 16.19 -6.84 -2.66
C SER A 15 16.58 -5.56 -1.91
N LEU A 16 16.25 -5.46 -0.61
CA LEU A 16 16.58 -4.31 0.23
C LEU A 16 17.92 -4.44 0.95
N ALA A 17 18.65 -5.55 0.77
CA ALA A 17 19.98 -5.74 1.38
C ALA A 17 21.00 -4.67 0.97
N GLU A 18 20.83 -4.09 -0.22
CA GLU A 18 21.67 -3.01 -0.76
C GLU A 18 21.62 -1.73 0.11
N ILE A 19 20.53 -1.51 0.85
CA ILE A 19 20.38 -0.36 1.76
C ILE A 19 21.48 -0.39 2.84
N GLY A 20 21.86 -1.57 3.31
CA GLY A 20 22.92 -1.75 4.31
C GLY A 20 24.31 -1.29 3.84
N LYS A 21 24.51 -1.04 2.54
CA LYS A 21 25.80 -0.51 2.03
C LYS A 21 25.98 0.98 2.32
N THR A 22 24.89 1.72 2.48
CA THR A 22 24.93 3.19 2.63
C THR A 22 24.16 3.73 3.83
N GLN A 23 23.31 2.91 4.45
CA GLN A 23 22.49 3.26 5.61
C GLN A 23 22.65 2.23 6.73
N ASN A 24 22.26 2.64 7.95
CA ASN A 24 22.13 1.75 9.09
C ASN A 24 20.85 0.92 8.98
N HIS A 25 20.91 -0.16 8.18
CA HIS A 25 19.77 -0.98 7.83
C HIS A 25 19.49 -2.08 8.87
N THR A 26 18.30 -2.04 9.47
CA THR A 26 17.78 -3.09 10.34
C THR A 26 16.67 -3.86 9.61
N ALA A 27 17.04 -4.97 9.00
CA ALA A 27 16.12 -5.92 8.39
C ALA A 27 15.51 -6.85 9.45
N ARG A 28 14.18 -6.96 9.51
CA ARG A 28 13.49 -7.89 10.42
C ARG A 28 12.25 -8.49 9.76
N VAL A 29 12.15 -9.81 9.81
CA VAL A 29 10.88 -10.51 9.56
C VAL A 29 10.01 -10.38 10.80
N THR A 30 8.73 -10.05 10.62
CA THR A 30 7.79 -9.93 11.75
C THR A 30 7.29 -11.32 12.16
N PRO A 31 7.57 -11.78 13.39
CA PRO A 31 6.99 -13.03 13.90
C PRO A 31 5.46 -12.93 14.01
N PRO A 32 4.70 -14.00 13.73
CA PRO A 32 3.23 -13.97 13.80
C PRO A 32 2.69 -13.52 15.16
N ASP A 33 3.30 -13.96 16.25
CA ASP A 33 2.95 -13.61 17.63
C ASP A 33 3.27 -12.15 18.00
N LYS A 34 4.18 -11.50 17.25
CA LYS A 34 4.58 -10.11 17.44
C LYS A 34 3.91 -9.12 16.50
N ALA A 35 3.07 -9.58 15.57
CA ALA A 35 2.44 -8.72 14.57
C ALA A 35 1.65 -7.55 15.19
N GLY A 36 0.91 -7.79 16.27
CA GLY A 36 0.15 -6.74 16.96
C GLY A 36 1.03 -5.69 17.64
N GLU A 37 2.24 -6.07 18.07
CA GLU A 37 3.20 -5.19 18.72
C GLU A 37 4.02 -4.40 17.68
N TRP A 38 4.51 -5.09 16.65
CA TRP A 38 5.45 -4.52 15.68
C TRP A 38 4.74 -3.77 14.55
N LEU A 39 3.51 -4.16 14.22
CA LEU A 39 2.68 -3.55 13.18
C LEU A 39 1.35 -3.07 13.77
N PRO A 40 1.37 -2.16 14.77
CA PRO A 40 0.16 -1.80 15.52
C PRO A 40 -0.93 -1.18 14.65
N TRP A 41 -0.59 -0.65 13.47
CA TRP A 41 -1.54 -0.04 12.54
C TRP A 41 -2.15 -1.00 11.52
N VAL A 42 -1.70 -2.26 11.47
CA VAL A 42 -2.11 -3.20 10.41
C VAL A 42 -3.61 -3.48 10.45
N HIS A 43 -4.17 -3.68 11.64
CA HIS A 43 -5.60 -3.94 11.80
C HIS A 43 -6.45 -2.73 11.41
N ILE A 44 -5.96 -1.50 11.66
CA ILE A 44 -6.61 -0.25 11.24
C ILE A 44 -6.57 -0.12 9.72
N ALA A 45 -5.43 -0.40 9.09
CA ALA A 45 -5.31 -0.40 7.63
C ALA A 45 -6.27 -1.41 6.98
N ILE A 46 -6.37 -2.63 7.53
CA ILE A 46 -7.32 -3.65 7.08
C ILE A 46 -8.77 -3.20 7.27
N GLY A 47 -9.09 -2.58 8.41
CA GLY A 47 -10.42 -2.02 8.68
C GLY A 47 -10.82 -0.94 7.66
N ASN A 48 -9.89 -0.03 7.38
CA ASN A 48 -10.09 1.03 6.38
C ASN A 48 -10.24 0.47 4.97
N LEU A 49 -9.47 -0.56 4.60
CA LEU A 49 -9.62 -1.24 3.32
C LEU A 49 -11.03 -1.85 3.20
N LYS A 50 -11.52 -2.55 4.22
CA LYS A 50 -12.87 -3.14 4.21
C LYS A 50 -13.95 -2.05 4.05
N ALA A 51 -13.86 -0.97 4.81
CA ALA A 51 -14.79 0.15 4.71
C ALA A 51 -14.76 0.80 3.32
N PHE A 52 -13.56 1.00 2.76
CA PHE A 52 -13.38 1.52 1.41
C PHE A 52 -14.04 0.63 0.36
N LEU A 53 -13.81 -0.69 0.40
CA LEU A 53 -14.36 -1.64 -0.56
C LEU A 53 -15.90 -1.65 -0.51
N LEU A 54 -16.48 -1.75 0.69
CA LEU A 54 -17.92 -1.77 0.91
C LEU A 54 -18.60 -0.44 0.51
N GLY A 55 -17.93 0.69 0.74
CA GLY A 55 -18.48 2.01 0.42
C GLY A 55 -18.34 2.42 -1.05
N THR A 56 -17.41 1.82 -1.79
CA THR A 56 -17.08 2.22 -3.17
C THR A 56 -17.65 1.28 -4.22
N TYR A 57 -17.68 -0.03 -3.96
CA TYR A 57 -18.07 -1.02 -4.95
C TYR A 57 -19.30 -1.81 -4.52
N HIS A 58 -20.17 -2.14 -5.48
CA HIS A 58 -21.33 -3.02 -5.26
C HIS A 58 -20.97 -4.51 -5.18
N GLY A 59 -19.68 -4.85 -5.19
CA GLY A 59 -19.16 -6.20 -5.10
C GLY A 59 -17.65 -6.20 -5.33
N VAL A 60 -16.96 -7.18 -4.73
CA VAL A 60 -15.52 -7.37 -4.88
C VAL A 60 -15.28 -8.70 -5.58
N SER A 61 -14.63 -8.66 -6.73
CA SER A 61 -14.24 -9.86 -7.47
C SER A 61 -12.80 -10.26 -7.13
N SER A 62 -12.54 -11.56 -6.97
CA SER A 62 -11.18 -12.08 -6.78
C SER A 62 -10.27 -11.81 -7.99
N GLY A 63 -10.85 -11.61 -9.18
CA GLY A 63 -10.12 -11.33 -10.41
C GLY A 63 -9.47 -9.94 -10.49
N TYR A 64 -9.83 -9.03 -9.59
CA TYR A 64 -9.35 -7.63 -9.59
C TYR A 64 -8.78 -7.19 -8.22
N LEU A 65 -8.35 -8.14 -7.38
CA LEU A 65 -7.88 -7.84 -6.02
C LEU A 65 -6.70 -6.87 -6.00
N GLN A 66 -5.78 -7.00 -6.96
CA GLN A 66 -4.60 -6.15 -7.00
C GLN A 66 -4.99 -4.70 -7.33
N GLU A 67 -5.96 -4.50 -8.22
CA GLU A 67 -6.47 -3.20 -8.64
C GLU A 67 -7.18 -2.49 -7.48
N TYR A 68 -8.02 -3.22 -6.75
CA TYR A 68 -8.66 -2.68 -5.54
C TYR A 68 -7.64 -2.25 -4.49
N LEU A 69 -6.61 -3.07 -4.27
CA LEU A 69 -5.52 -2.76 -3.35
C LEU A 69 -4.69 -1.56 -3.85
N ASN A 70 -4.43 -1.47 -5.15
CA ASN A 70 -3.70 -0.35 -5.76
C ASN A 70 -4.47 0.96 -5.56
N GLU A 71 -5.78 0.99 -5.83
CA GLU A 71 -6.61 2.18 -5.62
C GLU A 71 -6.65 2.57 -4.14
N PHE A 72 -6.86 1.59 -3.25
CA PHE A 72 -6.85 1.83 -1.80
C PHE A 72 -5.52 2.43 -1.35
N CYS A 73 -4.39 1.82 -1.71
CA CYS A 73 -3.06 2.31 -1.36
C CYS A 73 -2.80 3.70 -1.93
N TYR A 74 -3.23 3.97 -3.17
CA TYR A 74 -3.10 5.28 -3.79
C TYR A 74 -3.82 6.36 -2.99
N ARG A 75 -5.09 6.11 -2.62
CA ARG A 75 -5.94 7.03 -1.85
C ARG A 75 -5.44 7.17 -0.43
N PHE A 76 -5.15 6.06 0.25
CA PHE A 76 -4.71 6.03 1.65
C PHE A 76 -3.40 6.81 1.85
N ASN A 77 -2.44 6.67 0.94
CA ASN A 77 -1.16 7.38 1.00
C ASN A 77 -1.28 8.88 0.68
N ARG A 78 -2.38 9.31 0.06
CA ARG A 78 -2.64 10.70 -0.34
C ARG A 78 -3.86 11.31 0.34
N ARG A 79 -4.35 10.70 1.42
CA ARG A 79 -5.57 11.12 2.13
C ARG A 79 -5.51 12.55 2.69
N ALA A 80 -4.32 13.15 2.81
CA ALA A 80 -4.15 14.54 3.22
C ALA A 80 -4.29 15.53 2.04
N TRP A 81 -4.44 15.05 0.81
CA TRP A 81 -4.53 15.85 -0.42
C TRP A 81 -5.94 15.79 -1.01
N GLU A 82 -6.97 15.83 -0.16
CA GLU A 82 -8.36 15.59 -0.57
C GLU A 82 -8.81 16.47 -1.74
N ALA A 83 -8.45 17.76 -1.74
CA ALA A 83 -8.81 18.69 -2.81
C ALA A 83 -8.22 18.32 -4.18
N GLU A 84 -7.03 17.70 -4.19
CA GLU A 84 -6.34 17.30 -5.42
C GLU A 84 -6.67 15.86 -5.82
N LEU A 85 -7.14 15.05 -4.87
CA LEU A 85 -7.33 13.61 -5.05
C LEU A 85 -8.18 13.26 -6.28
N PRO A 86 -9.31 13.95 -6.58
CA PRO A 86 -10.12 13.63 -7.75
C PRO A 86 -9.35 13.75 -9.07
N SER A 87 -8.69 14.90 -9.29
CA SER A 87 -7.95 15.16 -10.54
C SER A 87 -6.74 14.23 -10.68
N ARG A 88 -6.06 13.92 -9.57
CA ARG A 88 -4.89 13.05 -9.58
C ARG A 88 -5.26 11.58 -9.80
N LEU A 89 -6.38 11.13 -9.21
CA LEU A 89 -6.91 9.80 -9.46
C LEU A 89 -7.36 9.68 -10.93
N LEU A 90 -8.06 10.69 -11.46
CA LEU A 90 -8.44 10.71 -12.87
C LEU A 90 -7.22 10.60 -13.79
N ASN A 91 -6.16 11.38 -13.53
CA ASN A 91 -4.92 11.29 -14.29
C ASN A 91 -4.27 9.91 -14.18
N ALA A 92 -4.26 9.30 -12.99
CA ALA A 92 -3.74 7.95 -12.81
C ALA A 92 -4.55 6.92 -13.63
N CYS A 93 -5.88 7.03 -13.64
CA CYS A 93 -6.75 6.16 -14.43
C CYS A 93 -6.52 6.34 -15.95
N LEU A 94 -6.30 7.57 -16.42
CA LEU A 94 -6.00 7.85 -17.83
C LEU A 94 -4.64 7.25 -18.26
N CYS A 95 -3.66 7.20 -17.37
CA CYS A 95 -2.35 6.61 -17.63
C CYS A 95 -2.30 5.09 -17.38
N HIS A 96 -3.32 4.52 -16.74
CA HIS A 96 -3.34 3.10 -16.39
C HIS A 96 -3.73 2.24 -17.60
N THR A 97 -3.10 1.08 -17.74
CA THR A 97 -3.48 0.11 -18.78
C THR A 97 -4.92 -0.31 -18.58
N GLN A 98 -5.75 -0.21 -19.62
CA GLN A 98 -7.17 -0.52 -19.52
C GLN A 98 -7.38 -2.00 -19.17
N ILE A 99 -8.16 -2.26 -18.11
CA ILE A 99 -8.56 -3.60 -17.71
C ILE A 99 -9.99 -3.84 -18.18
N LYS A 100 -10.19 -4.90 -18.97
CA LYS A 100 -11.52 -5.32 -19.38
C LYS A 100 -12.16 -6.11 -18.25
N LEU A 101 -13.22 -5.55 -17.68
CA LEU A 101 -14.07 -6.28 -16.76
C LEU A 101 -14.80 -7.37 -17.55
N LYS A 102 -14.66 -8.63 -17.12
CA LYS A 102 -15.54 -9.69 -17.60
C LYS A 102 -16.88 -9.46 -16.89
N ILE A 103 -17.77 -8.76 -17.57
CA ILE A 103 -19.16 -8.64 -17.13
C ILE A 103 -19.74 -10.06 -17.23
N VAL A 104 -20.16 -10.60 -16.08
CA VAL A 104 -20.90 -11.86 -15.99
C VAL A 104 -22.31 -11.63 -16.50
#